data_AF-A0A949QE44-F1
#
_entry.id   AF-A0A949QE44-F1
#
_cell.length_a   1.000
_cell.length_b   1.000
_cell.length_c   1.000
_cell.angle_alpha   90.00
_cell.angle_beta   90.00
_cell.angle_gamma   90.00
#
_symmetry.space_group_name_H-M   'P 1'
#
loop_
_entity.id
_entity.type
_entity.pdbx_description
1 polymer ?
#
loop_
_entity_poly.entity_id
_entity_poly.type
_entity_poly.pdbx_seq_one_letter_code
_entity_poly.pdbx_strand_id
1 'polypeptide(L)'
;MKPLKQVGQSYLALNEGEKQLEQGLFEEAAATYRRAMDVSRTIPQEEAFDYNGFDAIAHTGLSCALLKMERYIETLESVEIALRYFNRRGELNQDEGKQWIDAVYNRAAALEGVGRFDEALKAFRIVSEMIAERKGELKNKEELQQAVAQSIKRAESALPGKKPADYKAWWEFWA
;
A
#
# COMPACT_ATOMS: atom_id res chain seq x y z
N MET A 1 -9.19 -19.54 -25.05
CA MET A 1 -7.75 -19.18 -24.90
C MET A 1 -7.48 -17.69 -24.73
N LYS A 2 -8.30 -16.77 -25.26
CA LYS A 2 -8.06 -15.32 -25.06
C LYS A 2 -7.92 -14.98 -23.56
N PRO A 3 -8.82 -15.40 -22.65
CA PRO A 3 -8.80 -14.97 -21.26
C PRO A 3 -7.51 -15.26 -20.49
N LEU A 4 -6.93 -16.45 -20.68
CA LEU A 4 -5.64 -16.82 -20.08
C LEU A 4 -4.50 -15.89 -20.53
N LYS A 5 -4.56 -15.37 -21.77
CA LYS A 5 -3.59 -14.38 -22.28
C LYS A 5 -3.72 -13.06 -21.53
N GLN A 6 -4.94 -12.55 -21.32
CA GLN A 6 -5.13 -11.30 -20.59
C GLN A 6 -4.73 -11.41 -19.12
N VAL A 7 -5.05 -12.53 -18.46
CA VAL A 7 -4.57 -12.83 -17.10
C VAL A 7 -3.03 -12.82 -17.07
N GLY A 8 -2.37 -13.54 -17.98
CA GLY A 8 -0.91 -13.54 -18.03
C GLY A 8 -0.32 -12.14 -18.29
N GLN A 9 -0.93 -11.37 -19.19
CA GLN A 9 -0.48 -10.01 -19.52
C GLN A 9 -0.66 -9.03 -18.35
N SER A 10 -1.73 -9.14 -17.58
CA SER A 10 -1.98 -8.26 -16.44
C SER A 10 -0.95 -8.49 -15.32
N TYR A 11 -0.64 -9.76 -14.99
CA TYR A 11 0.41 -10.08 -14.02
C TYR A 11 1.82 -9.76 -14.51
N LEU A 12 2.12 -9.94 -15.80
CA LEU A 12 3.40 -9.51 -16.37
C LEU A 12 3.58 -7.99 -16.25
N ALA A 13 2.51 -7.21 -16.48
CA ALA A 13 2.55 -5.77 -16.29
C ALA A 13 2.73 -5.40 -14.81
N LEU A 14 2.09 -6.09 -13.86
CA LEU A 14 2.34 -5.87 -12.42
C LEU A 14 3.81 -6.05 -12.05
N ASN A 15 4.40 -7.18 -12.47
CA ASN A 15 5.80 -7.49 -12.17
C ASN A 15 6.77 -6.50 -12.84
N GLU A 16 6.43 -6.01 -14.03
CA GLU A 16 7.20 -4.97 -14.71
C GLU A 16 7.13 -3.63 -13.95
N GLY A 17 5.95 -3.25 -13.47
CA GLY A 17 5.78 -2.07 -12.62
C GLY A 17 6.62 -2.15 -11.34
N GLU A 18 6.68 -3.33 -10.72
CA GLU A 18 7.51 -3.56 -9.52
C GLU A 18 9.01 -3.41 -9.81
N LYS A 19 9.50 -3.97 -10.94
CA LYS A 19 10.89 -3.77 -11.35
C LYS A 19 11.21 -2.31 -11.63
N GLN A 20 10.30 -1.58 -12.27
CA GLN A 20 10.45 -0.15 -12.54
C GLN A 20 10.53 0.65 -11.24
N LEU A 21 9.72 0.30 -10.22
CA LEU A 21 9.83 0.88 -8.87
C LEU A 21 11.21 0.63 -8.25
N GLU A 22 11.70 -0.61 -8.29
CA GLU A 22 13.03 -0.97 -7.76
C GLU A 22 14.17 -0.21 -8.47
N GLN A 23 13.98 0.13 -9.76
CA GLN A 23 14.93 0.89 -10.57
C GLN A 23 14.79 2.42 -10.43
N GLY A 24 13.78 2.90 -9.69
CA GLY A 24 13.52 4.35 -9.53
C GLY A 24 12.80 5.00 -10.71
N LEU A 25 12.24 4.21 -11.64
CA LEU A 25 11.48 4.68 -12.81
C LEU A 25 10.02 4.91 -12.43
N PHE A 26 9.77 5.89 -11.57
CA PHE A 26 8.48 6.04 -10.89
C PHE A 26 7.32 6.42 -11.83
N GLU A 27 7.55 7.29 -12.82
CA GLU A 27 6.51 7.66 -13.79
C GLU A 27 6.14 6.46 -14.68
N GLU A 28 7.15 5.72 -15.14
CA GLU A 28 6.97 4.49 -15.92
C GLU A 28 6.24 3.42 -15.10
N ALA A 29 6.64 3.22 -13.85
CA ALA A 29 5.97 2.29 -12.93
C ALA A 29 4.50 2.66 -12.77
N ALA A 30 4.20 3.94 -12.51
CA ALA A 30 2.83 4.43 -12.37
C ALA A 30 2.01 4.19 -13.64
N ALA A 31 2.57 4.45 -14.83
CA ALA A 31 1.92 4.17 -16.11
C ALA A 31 1.70 2.66 -16.32
N THR A 32 2.66 1.83 -15.92
CA THR A 32 2.61 0.36 -16.05
C THR A 32 1.56 -0.25 -15.13
N TYR A 33 1.44 0.20 -13.87
CA TYR A 33 0.38 -0.26 -12.96
C TYR A 33 -1.02 0.08 -13.48
N ARG A 34 -1.22 1.30 -14.01
CA ARG A 34 -2.48 1.68 -14.68
C ARG A 34 -2.78 0.76 -15.85
N ARG A 35 -1.79 0.49 -16.70
CA ARG A 35 -1.92 -0.47 -17.82
C ARG A 35 -2.27 -1.88 -17.33
N ALA A 36 -1.69 -2.35 -16.22
CA ALA A 36 -1.99 -3.67 -15.68
C ALA A 36 -3.48 -3.80 -15.31
N MET A 37 -4.05 -2.76 -14.69
CA MET A 37 -5.49 -2.67 -14.39
C MET A 37 -6.35 -2.53 -15.66
N ASP A 38 -5.90 -1.77 -16.66
CA ASP A 38 -6.64 -1.66 -17.92
C ASP A 38 -6.71 -3.01 -18.65
N VAL A 39 -5.63 -3.80 -18.62
CA VAL A 39 -5.61 -5.15 -19.16
C VAL A 39 -6.51 -6.08 -18.36
N SER A 40 -6.46 -6.04 -17.02
CA SER A 40 -7.29 -6.91 -16.17
C SER A 40 -8.79 -6.66 -16.41
N ARG A 41 -9.20 -5.41 -16.63
CA ARG A 41 -10.59 -5.04 -16.98
C ARG A 41 -11.09 -5.61 -18.30
N THR A 42 -10.20 -6.09 -19.17
CA THR A 42 -10.59 -6.78 -20.42
C THR A 42 -10.78 -8.29 -20.27
N ILE A 43 -10.51 -8.84 -19.08
CA ILE A 43 -10.80 -10.25 -18.78
C ILE A 43 -12.32 -10.40 -18.65
N PRO A 44 -12.94 -11.41 -19.29
CA PRO A 44 -14.38 -11.67 -19.15
C PRO A 44 -14.77 -11.98 -17.70
N GLN A 45 -15.91 -11.46 -17.25
CA GLN A 45 -16.36 -11.57 -15.85
C GLN A 45 -16.69 -13.00 -15.43
N GLU A 46 -16.98 -13.88 -16.39
CA GLU A 46 -17.21 -15.31 -16.18
C GLU A 46 -15.93 -16.11 -15.87
N GLU A 47 -14.76 -15.51 -16.08
CA GLU A 47 -13.47 -16.14 -15.77
C GLU A 47 -13.17 -16.04 -14.28
N ALA A 48 -12.61 -17.12 -13.73
CA ALA A 48 -12.18 -17.18 -12.34
C ALA A 48 -10.93 -16.32 -12.13
N PHE A 49 -11.14 -15.01 -11.95
CA PHE A 49 -10.10 -14.02 -11.71
C PHE A 49 -10.51 -13.13 -10.54
N ASP A 50 -9.60 -12.94 -9.58
CA ASP A 50 -9.84 -12.04 -8.45
C ASP A 50 -9.55 -10.59 -8.84
N TYR A 51 -10.54 -9.95 -9.45
CA TYR A 51 -10.45 -8.54 -9.87
C TYR A 51 -10.11 -7.60 -8.70
N ASN A 52 -10.71 -7.82 -7.54
CA ASN A 52 -10.53 -6.91 -6.41
C ASN A 52 -9.15 -7.07 -5.76
N GLY A 53 -8.67 -8.32 -5.62
CA GLY A 53 -7.31 -8.57 -5.12
C GLY A 53 -6.25 -8.07 -6.09
N PHE A 54 -6.46 -8.27 -7.40
CA PHE A 54 -5.56 -7.73 -8.43
C PHE A 54 -5.50 -6.20 -8.38
N ASP A 55 -6.65 -5.53 -8.36
CA ASP A 55 -6.72 -4.06 -8.29
C ASP A 55 -6.07 -3.55 -6.99
N ALA A 56 -6.24 -4.23 -5.85
CA ALA A 56 -5.61 -3.84 -4.59
C ALA A 56 -4.08 -3.89 -4.66
N ILE A 57 -3.51 -4.93 -5.25
CA ILE A 57 -2.07 -5.06 -5.47
C ILE A 57 -1.58 -3.98 -6.44
N ALA A 58 -2.28 -3.78 -7.56
CA ALA A 58 -1.94 -2.77 -8.56
C ALA A 58 -1.97 -1.34 -7.98
N HIS A 59 -3.01 -1.02 -7.20
CA HIS A 59 -3.15 0.27 -6.53
C HIS A 59 -2.11 0.49 -5.42
N THR A 60 -1.66 -0.57 -4.75
CA THR A 60 -0.56 -0.49 -3.80
C THR A 60 0.74 -0.09 -4.50
N GLY A 61 1.10 -0.78 -5.58
CA GLY A 61 2.27 -0.46 -6.39
C GLY A 61 2.20 0.96 -7.00
N LEU A 62 1.04 1.32 -7.58
CA LEU A 62 0.78 2.66 -8.10
C LEU A 62 0.96 3.73 -7.01
N SER A 63 0.43 3.49 -5.81
CA SER A 63 0.54 4.44 -4.71
C SER A 63 2.00 4.67 -4.28
N CYS A 64 2.85 3.63 -4.33
CA CYS A 64 4.27 3.73 -4.05
C CYS A 64 4.98 4.62 -5.08
N ALA A 65 4.71 4.41 -6.36
CA ALA A 65 5.26 5.22 -7.45
C ALA A 65 4.88 6.70 -7.29
N LEU A 66 3.58 6.96 -7.07
CA LEU A 66 3.06 8.32 -6.88
C LEU A 66 3.65 8.99 -5.63
N LEU A 67 3.84 8.23 -4.55
CA LEU A 67 4.44 8.73 -3.32
C LEU A 67 5.88 9.18 -3.53
N LYS A 68 6.67 8.39 -4.28
CA LYS A 68 8.06 8.72 -4.63
C LYS A 68 8.18 9.96 -5.53
N MET A 69 7.10 10.30 -6.23
CA MET A 69 6.97 11.53 -7.01
C MET A 69 6.30 12.67 -6.23
N GLU A 70 6.07 12.51 -4.93
CA GLU A 70 5.41 13.49 -4.06
C GLU A 70 3.96 13.85 -4.48
N ARG A 71 3.30 12.97 -5.24
CA ARG A 71 1.90 13.12 -5.67
C ARG A 71 0.94 12.63 -4.60
N TYR A 72 1.03 13.24 -3.41
CA TYR A 72 0.42 12.71 -2.19
C TYR A 72 -1.11 12.53 -2.25
N ILE A 73 -1.84 13.44 -2.91
CA ILE A 73 -3.30 13.31 -3.04
C ILE A 73 -3.67 12.07 -3.86
N GLU A 74 -3.01 11.85 -4.98
CA GLU A 74 -3.23 10.66 -5.82
C GLU A 74 -2.76 9.38 -5.12
N THR A 75 -1.69 9.46 -4.31
CA THR A 75 -1.31 8.36 -3.42
C THR A 75 -2.47 8.01 -2.48
N LEU A 76 -3.09 9.00 -1.83
CA LEU A 76 -4.22 8.79 -0.91
C LEU A 76 -5.43 8.17 -1.60
N GLU A 77 -5.77 8.61 -2.81
CA GLU A 77 -6.84 8.03 -3.62
C GLU A 77 -6.55 6.56 -3.97
N SER A 78 -5.30 6.25 -4.36
CA SER A 78 -4.91 4.89 -4.73
C SER A 78 -4.87 3.94 -3.53
N VAL A 79 -4.31 4.36 -2.39
CA VAL A 79 -4.28 3.51 -1.17
C VAL A 79 -5.67 3.27 -0.60
N GLU A 80 -6.63 4.19 -0.76
CA GLU A 80 -8.00 3.98 -0.29
C GLU A 80 -8.65 2.77 -0.99
N ILE A 81 -8.43 2.63 -2.30
CA ILE A 81 -8.92 1.50 -3.09
C ILE A 81 -8.27 0.19 -2.60
N ALA A 82 -6.94 0.18 -2.42
CA ALA A 82 -6.23 -0.99 -1.94
C ALA A 82 -6.67 -1.41 -0.53
N LEU A 83 -6.76 -0.45 0.40
CA LEU A 83 -7.14 -0.72 1.79
C LEU A 83 -8.60 -1.18 1.92
N ARG A 84 -9.51 -0.77 1.02
CA ARG A 84 -10.87 -1.31 0.99
C ARG A 84 -10.89 -2.84 0.81
N TYR A 85 -10.00 -3.37 -0.03
CA TYR A 85 -9.86 -4.81 -0.21
C TYR A 85 -9.19 -5.46 0.98
N PHE A 86 -7.99 -4.99 1.36
CA PHE A 86 -7.20 -5.63 2.43
C PHE A 86 -7.90 -5.61 3.78
N ASN A 87 -8.58 -4.52 4.14
CA ASN A 87 -9.32 -4.47 5.41
C ASN A 87 -10.49 -5.47 5.47
N ARG A 88 -11.01 -5.89 4.31
CA ARG A 88 -12.14 -6.82 4.25
C ARG A 88 -11.70 -8.28 4.12
N ARG A 89 -10.60 -8.52 3.41
CA ARG A 89 -10.20 -9.88 2.96
C ARG A 89 -8.73 -10.21 3.17
N GLY A 90 -7.91 -9.22 3.53
CA GLY A 90 -6.47 -9.39 3.62
C GLY A 90 -6.08 -10.33 4.74
N GLU A 91 -5.16 -11.24 4.45
CA GLU A 91 -4.52 -12.09 5.43
C GLU A 91 -3.09 -11.62 5.69
N LEU A 92 -2.85 -10.98 6.85
CA LEU A 92 -1.54 -10.39 7.20
C LEU A 92 -0.37 -11.39 7.09
N ASN A 93 -0.62 -12.66 7.40
CA ASN A 93 0.42 -13.71 7.42
C ASN A 93 0.65 -14.40 6.07
N GLN A 94 -0.13 -14.07 5.04
CA GLN A 94 0.09 -14.52 3.67
C GLN A 94 1.00 -13.54 2.92
N ASP A 95 1.34 -13.88 1.67
CA ASP A 95 2.14 -13.00 0.83
C ASP A 95 1.47 -11.64 0.62
N GLU A 96 0.15 -11.59 0.39
CA GLU A 96 -0.61 -10.34 0.20
C GLU A 96 -0.54 -9.37 1.39
N GLY A 97 -0.21 -9.87 2.59
CA GLY A 97 0.01 -9.01 3.75
C GLY A 97 1.19 -8.04 3.58
N LYS A 98 2.12 -8.30 2.65
CA LYS A 98 3.25 -7.39 2.35
C LYS A 98 2.68 -6.11 1.75
N GLN A 99 1.82 -6.27 0.74
CA GLN A 99 1.13 -5.20 0.04
C GLN A 99 0.16 -4.48 0.97
N TRP A 100 -0.46 -5.19 1.93
CA TRP A 100 -1.27 -4.52 2.95
C TRP A 100 -0.43 -3.58 3.82
N ILE A 101 0.71 -4.06 4.35
CA ILE A 101 1.65 -3.22 5.12
C ILE A 101 2.09 -2.01 4.29
N ASP A 102 2.46 -2.23 3.02
CA ASP A 102 2.89 -1.16 2.11
C ASP A 102 1.77 -0.14 1.86
N ALA A 103 0.52 -0.58 1.68
CA ALA A 103 -0.62 0.32 1.49
C ALA A 103 -0.87 1.21 2.72
N VAL A 104 -0.76 0.65 3.93
CA VAL A 104 -0.90 1.43 5.17
C VAL A 104 0.28 2.39 5.34
N TYR A 105 1.50 1.97 5.00
CA TYR A 105 2.69 2.83 5.02
C TYR A 105 2.58 3.98 4.03
N ASN A 106 2.20 3.71 2.79
CA ASN A 106 2.02 4.72 1.74
C ASN A 106 0.95 5.74 2.14
N ARG A 107 -0.13 5.29 2.77
CA ARG A 107 -1.15 6.19 3.35
C ARG A 107 -0.54 7.08 4.43
N ALA A 108 0.23 6.52 5.36
CA ALA A 108 0.86 7.29 6.44
C ALA A 108 1.82 8.36 5.90
N ALA A 109 2.68 7.99 4.94
CA ALA A 109 3.62 8.90 4.31
C ALA A 109 2.93 9.99 3.47
N ALA A 110 1.86 9.66 2.75
CA ALA A 110 1.10 10.66 2.00
C ALA A 110 0.33 11.62 2.91
N LEU A 111 -0.25 11.13 4.02
CA LEU A 111 -0.87 11.97 5.05
C LEU A 111 0.14 12.97 5.65
N GLU A 112 1.36 12.49 5.92
CA GLU A 112 2.45 13.34 6.38
C GLU A 112 2.84 14.39 5.33
N GLY A 113 2.94 14.00 4.06
CA GLY A 113 3.25 14.88 2.93
C GLY A 113 2.24 16.01 2.74
N VAL A 114 0.97 15.80 3.09
CA VAL A 114 -0.08 16.84 3.09
C VAL A 114 -0.27 17.53 4.44
N GLY A 115 0.61 17.29 5.41
CA GLY A 115 0.61 17.95 6.72
C GLY A 115 -0.40 17.42 7.74
N ARG A 116 -1.06 16.28 7.47
CA ARG A 116 -2.00 15.60 8.40
C ARG A 116 -1.25 14.71 9.38
N PHE A 117 -0.35 15.32 10.17
CA PHE A 117 0.62 14.60 11.02
C PHE A 117 -0.01 13.72 12.09
N ASP A 118 -1.18 14.07 12.63
CA ASP A 118 -1.87 13.27 13.64
C ASP A 118 -2.44 11.97 13.06
N GLU A 119 -2.95 12.01 11.83
CA GLU A 119 -3.43 10.83 11.12
C GLU A 119 -2.26 9.99 10.59
N ALA A 120 -1.21 10.64 10.09
CA ALA A 120 0.03 9.97 9.70
C ALA A 120 0.65 9.19 10.86
N LEU A 121 0.74 9.80 12.05
CA LEU A 121 1.27 9.16 13.24
C LEU A 121 0.48 7.90 13.63
N LYS A 122 -0.86 7.97 13.60
CA LYS A 122 -1.71 6.80 13.85
C LYS A 122 -1.42 5.70 12.83
N ALA A 123 -1.36 6.05 11.55
CA ALA A 123 -1.10 5.08 10.49
C ALA A 123 0.31 4.45 10.59
N PHE A 124 1.35 5.22 10.89
CA PHE A 124 2.70 4.67 11.11
C PHE A 124 2.78 3.72 12.31
N ARG A 125 2.03 3.99 13.39
CA ARG A 125 1.94 3.05 14.53
C ARG A 125 1.28 1.74 14.13
N ILE A 126 0.21 1.79 13.33
CA ILE A 126 -0.42 0.59 12.77
C ILE A 126 0.59 -0.21 11.93
N VAL A 127 1.37 0.45 11.06
CA VAL A 127 2.43 -0.22 10.30
C VAL A 127 3.43 -0.93 11.23
N SER A 128 3.86 -0.26 12.30
CA SER A 128 4.78 -0.83 13.28
C SER A 128 4.20 -2.08 13.95
N GLU A 129 2.92 -2.06 14.31
CA GLU A 129 2.21 -3.20 14.91
C GLU A 129 2.10 -4.36 13.91
N MET A 130 1.69 -4.08 12.67
CA MET A 130 1.57 -5.09 11.61
C MET A 130 2.91 -5.79 11.33
N ILE A 131 4.03 -5.06 11.28
CA ILE A 131 5.37 -5.64 11.09
C ILE A 131 5.77 -6.55 12.26
N ALA A 132 5.37 -6.19 13.48
CA ALA A 132 5.64 -6.98 14.68
C ALA A 132 4.80 -8.27 14.73
N GLU A 133 3.53 -8.19 14.33
CA GLU A 133 2.58 -9.31 14.36
C GLU A 133 2.75 -10.29 13.19
N ARG A 134 3.23 -9.82 12.04
CA ARG A 134 3.42 -10.66 10.86
C ARG A 134 4.44 -11.76 11.13
N LYS A 135 4.02 -13.00 10.94
CA LYS A 135 4.84 -14.21 11.09
C LYS A 135 5.61 -14.59 9.82
N GLY A 136 5.12 -14.15 8.66
CA GLY A 136 5.77 -14.36 7.37
C GLY A 136 6.96 -13.43 7.12
N GLU A 137 7.85 -13.82 6.21
CA GLU A 137 9.03 -13.02 5.84
C GLU A 137 8.63 -11.65 5.27
N LEU A 138 9.39 -10.62 5.67
CA LEU A 138 9.39 -9.29 5.06
C LEU A 138 10.79 -9.02 4.55
N LYS A 139 10.91 -8.75 3.25
CA LYS A 139 12.17 -8.26 2.66
C LYS A 139 12.53 -6.95 3.36
N ASN A 140 13.79 -6.82 3.77
CA ASN A 140 14.32 -5.62 4.43
C ASN A 140 13.52 -5.19 5.68
N LYS A 141 13.05 -6.16 6.49
CA LYS A 141 12.24 -5.91 7.69
C LYS A 141 12.86 -4.87 8.61
N GLU A 142 14.16 -4.98 8.90
CA GLU A 142 14.88 -4.09 9.80
C GLU A 142 14.92 -2.65 9.26
N GLU A 143 15.16 -2.48 7.95
CA GLU A 143 15.16 -1.17 7.29
C GLU A 143 13.77 -0.53 7.36
N LEU A 144 12.71 -1.32 7.10
CA LEU A 144 11.33 -0.86 7.19
C LEU A 144 10.97 -0.45 8.64
N GLN A 145 11.37 -1.25 9.64
CA GLN A 145 11.17 -0.91 11.05
C GLN A 145 11.86 0.40 11.43
N GLN A 146 13.12 0.60 10.99
CA GLN A 146 13.85 1.83 11.23
C GLN A 146 13.19 3.03 10.53
N ALA A 147 12.77 2.88 9.28
CA ALA A 147 12.08 3.94 8.53
C ALA A 147 10.76 4.34 9.19
N VAL A 148 9.97 3.37 9.66
CA VAL A 148 8.72 3.61 10.39
C VAL A 148 9.00 4.30 11.73
N ALA A 149 9.99 3.85 12.50
CA ALA A 149 10.35 4.47 13.77
C ALA A 149 10.81 5.93 13.60
N GLN A 150 11.59 6.22 12.55
CA GLN A 150 11.99 7.59 12.21
C GLN A 150 10.79 8.45 11.81
N SER A 151 9.85 7.90 11.04
CA SER A 151 8.63 8.60 10.61
C SER A 151 7.71 8.92 11.80
N ILE A 152 7.56 7.98 12.75
CA ILE A 152 6.84 8.21 14.01
C ILE A 152 7.48 9.38 14.78
N LYS A 153 8.80 9.36 14.98
CA LYS A 153 9.51 10.42 15.70
C LYS A 153 9.36 11.79 15.03
N ARG A 154 9.40 11.83 13.69
CA ARG A 154 9.20 13.05 12.91
C ARG A 154 7.77 13.58 13.07
N ALA A 155 6.77 12.72 12.92
CA ALA A 155 5.37 13.10 13.09
C ALA A 155 5.05 13.56 14.53
N GLU A 156 5.64 12.93 15.55
CA GLU A 156 5.51 13.35 16.95
C GLU A 156 6.12 14.74 17.20
N SER A 157 7.30 14.99 16.62
CA SER A 157 7.98 16.29 16.74
C SER A 157 7.18 17.42 16.06
N ALA A 158 6.43 17.10 15.00
CA ALA A 158 5.55 18.03 14.30
C ALA A 158 4.23 18.33 15.06
N LEU A 159 3.95 17.64 16.18
CA LEU A 159 2.76 17.81 17.01
C LEU A 159 3.09 18.36 18.41
N PRO A 160 3.67 19.57 18.55
CA PRO A 160 3.98 20.12 19.87
C PRO A 160 2.70 20.37 20.67
N GLY A 161 2.54 19.67 21.80
CA GLY A 161 1.51 19.96 22.81
C GLY A 161 0.20 19.17 22.73
N LYS A 162 0.03 18.25 21.76
CA LYS A 162 -1.09 17.29 21.82
C LYS A 162 -0.65 16.06 22.65
N LYS A 163 -1.10 15.99 23.92
CA LYS A 163 -1.19 14.67 24.60
C LYS A 163 -1.91 13.71 23.65
N PRO A 164 -1.49 12.43 23.52
CA PRO A 164 -2.24 11.46 22.74
C PRO A 164 -3.64 11.37 23.37
N ALA A 165 -4.63 11.97 22.73
CA ALA A 165 -6.03 11.72 23.06
C ALA A 165 -6.29 10.28 22.62
N ASP A 166 -6.45 9.40 23.61
CA ASP A 166 -6.83 7.99 23.49
C ASP A 166 -6.22 7.27 22.28
N TYR A 167 -5.00 6.77 22.48
CA TYR A 167 -4.47 5.72 21.62
C TYR A 167 -5.38 4.49 21.72
N LYS A 168 -6.21 4.28 20.71
CA LYS A 168 -6.98 3.04 20.51
C LYS A 168 -6.19 2.15 19.57
N ALA A 169 -5.98 0.90 20.01
CA ALA A 169 -5.29 -0.09 19.22
C ALA A 169 -6.07 -0.43 17.94
N TRP A 170 -5.36 -0.91 16.90
CA TRP A 170 -5.93 -1.09 15.56
C TRP A 170 -7.14 -2.05 15.50
N TRP A 171 -7.25 -3.01 16.44
CA TRP A 171 -8.39 -3.91 16.56
C TRP A 171 -9.67 -3.24 17.10
N GLU A 172 -9.59 -2.06 17.71
CA GLU A 172 -10.75 -1.36 18.29
C GLU A 172 -11.57 -0.57 17.25
N PHE A 173 -11.10 -0.46 16.01
CA PHE A 173 -11.81 0.22 14.92
C PHE A 173 -12.72 -0.71 14.10
N TRP A 174 -12.76 -2.01 14.44
CA TRP A 174 -13.48 -3.04 13.69
C TRP A 174 -14.53 -3.80 14.53
N ALA A 175 -15.15 -3.11 15.51
CA ALA A 175 -16.33 -3.59 16.23
C ALA A 175 -17.60 -2.83 15.80
#